data_AF-A0A7C9GI95-F1
#
_entry.id   AF-A0A7C9GI95-F1
#
_cell.length_a   1.000
_cell.length_b   1.000
_cell.length_c   1.000
_cell.angle_alpha   90.00
_cell.angle_beta   90.00
_cell.angle_gamma   90.00
#
_symmetry.space_group_name_H-M   'P 1'
#
loop_
_entity.id
_entity.type
_entity.pdbx_description
1 polymer ?
#
loop_
_entity_poly.entity_id
_entity_poly.type
_entity_poly.pdbx_seq_one_letter_code
_entity_poly.pdbx_strand_id
1 'polypeptide(L)'
;MRGLGYLLLSIGIVWILVAFNMDINISSQYGNKINNIRLVLSQQNHILIGAFITLYGLIMIISSKNQRLLESIYKRHNKDISGLNSEKTFIRVPIPNSDYLKQANNHHHYDFIDKDSNIRKKRVAEFCKLCSSYIEEVNRKNGDKAAAKRKVISMIDMISSHLKETQSKEFKKLCEFYIPL
;
A
#
# COMPACT_ATOMS: atom_id res chain seq x y z
N MET A 1 10.11 2.11 -17.45
CA MET A 1 10.85 2.65 -16.29
C MET A 1 12.07 1.83 -15.87
N ARG A 2 12.10 0.49 -16.06
CA ARG A 2 13.29 -0.32 -15.70
C ARG A 2 14.56 0.06 -16.48
N GLY A 3 14.46 0.30 -17.78
CA GLY A 3 15.60 0.74 -18.59
C GLY A 3 16.21 2.05 -18.10
N LEU A 4 15.36 3.03 -17.75
CA LEU A 4 15.81 4.30 -17.17
C LEU A 4 16.51 4.10 -15.81
N GLY A 5 16.00 3.21 -14.96
CA GLY A 5 16.66 2.86 -13.69
C GLY A 5 18.05 2.25 -13.88
N TYR A 6 18.21 1.33 -14.84
CA TYR A 6 19.53 0.74 -15.16
C TYR A 6 20.51 1.75 -15.75
N LEU A 7 20.04 2.68 -16.59
CA LEU A 7 20.86 3.77 -17.12
C LEU A 7 21.35 4.69 -15.99
N LEU A 8 20.44 5.11 -15.11
CA LEU A 8 20.77 5.97 -13.97
C LEU A 8 21.74 5.29 -12.99
N LEU A 9 21.54 3.99 -12.73
CA LEU A 9 22.44 3.18 -11.91
C LEU A 9 23.84 3.07 -12.52
N SER A 10 23.93 2.87 -13.85
CA SER A 10 25.22 2.79 -14.55
C SER A 10 25.98 4.11 -14.48
N ILE A 11 25.28 5.24 -14.69
CA ILE A 11 25.84 6.59 -14.55
C ILE A 11 26.33 6.86 -13.12
N GLY A 12 25.57 6.46 -12.10
CA GLY A 12 25.96 6.61 -10.70
C GLY A 12 27.24 5.82 -10.35
N ILE A 13 27.35 4.57 -10.83
CA ILE A 13 28.54 3.73 -10.61
C ILE A 13 29.77 4.34 -11.29
N VAL A 14 29.64 4.78 -12.55
CA VAL A 14 30.75 5.43 -13.28
C VAL A 14 31.19 6.70 -12.54
N TRP A 15 30.25 7.50 -12.03
CA TRP A 15 30.54 8.71 -11.27
C TRP A 15 31.32 8.44 -9.99
N ILE A 16 30.96 7.38 -9.26
CA ILE A 16 31.69 6.94 -8.06
C ILE A 16 33.12 6.54 -8.42
N LEU A 17 33.33 5.77 -9.49
CA LEU A 17 34.67 5.36 -9.93
C LEU A 17 35.55 6.58 -10.28
N VAL A 18 34.99 7.60 -10.94
CA VAL A 18 35.69 8.85 -11.23
C VAL A 18 36.06 9.59 -9.94
N ALA A 19 35.13 9.68 -8.99
CA ALA A 19 35.38 10.34 -7.71
C ALA A 19 36.47 9.61 -6.89
N PHE A 20 36.52 8.27 -6.93
CA PHE A 20 37.58 7.49 -6.29
C PHE A 20 38.95 7.70 -6.93
N ASN A 21 39.01 7.97 -8.24
CA ASN A 21 40.26 8.25 -8.95
C ASN A 21 40.72 9.71 -8.87
N MET A 22 39.98 10.57 -8.16
CA MET A 22 40.37 11.98 -7.99
C MET A 22 41.63 12.06 -7.10
N ASP A 23 42.70 12.67 -7.63
CA ASP A 23 43.95 12.84 -6.87
C ASP A 23 43.75 13.92 -5.78
N ILE A 24 43.90 13.51 -4.53
CA ILE A 24 43.77 14.35 -3.33
C ILE A 24 45.10 14.88 -2.82
N ASN A 25 46.20 14.59 -3.52
CA ASN A 25 47.53 14.97 -3.12
C ASN A 25 47.90 16.35 -3.68
N ILE A 26 48.41 17.23 -2.82
CA ILE A 26 49.14 18.43 -3.25
C ILE A 26 50.61 18.24 -2.87
N SER A 27 51.51 18.54 -3.80
CA SER A 27 52.95 18.60 -3.52
C SER A 27 53.23 19.77 -2.60
N SER A 28 53.68 19.51 -1.37
CA SER A 28 54.25 20.58 -0.54
C SER A 28 55.63 20.97 -1.06
N GLN A 29 56.04 22.22 -0.79
CA GLN A 29 57.35 22.78 -1.17
C GLN A 29 58.56 21.96 -0.64
N TYR A 30 58.33 20.98 0.23
CA TYR A 30 59.33 20.14 0.88
C TYR A 30 59.22 18.64 0.52
N GLY A 31 58.64 18.30 -0.63
CA GLY A 31 58.64 16.93 -1.16
C GLY A 31 57.68 15.94 -0.49
N ASN A 32 57.08 16.29 0.65
CA ASN A 32 56.03 15.48 1.26
C ASN A 32 54.68 15.75 0.58
N LYS A 33 54.01 14.69 0.10
CA LYS A 33 52.59 14.71 -0.26
C LYS A 33 51.78 14.80 1.04
N ILE A 34 51.09 15.92 1.23
CA ILE A 34 50.20 16.12 2.37
C ILE A 34 48.79 16.20 1.81
N ASN A 35 47.87 15.35 2.31
CA ASN A 35 46.49 15.34 1.85
C ASN A 35 45.83 16.66 2.27
N ASN A 36 45.37 17.44 1.30
CA ASN A 36 44.66 18.67 1.62
C ASN A 36 43.23 18.32 2.03
N ILE A 37 42.91 18.59 3.29
CA ILE A 37 41.59 18.34 3.88
C ILE A 37 40.46 18.90 3.01
N ARG A 38 40.67 20.06 2.36
CA ARG A 38 39.69 20.65 1.45
C ARG A 38 39.46 19.84 0.16
N LEU A 39 40.50 19.21 -0.38
CA LEU A 39 40.37 18.31 -1.54
C LEU A 39 39.76 16.97 -1.15
N VAL A 40 40.10 16.44 0.03
CA VAL A 40 39.47 15.24 0.58
C VAL A 40 37.96 15.47 0.81
N LEU A 41 37.58 16.63 1.35
CA LEU A 41 36.17 17.04 1.50
C LEU A 41 35.46 17.14 0.13
N SER A 42 36.13 17.69 -0.88
CA SER A 42 35.56 17.76 -2.24
C SER A 42 35.35 16.38 -2.85
N GLN A 43 36.33 15.48 -2.69
CA GLN A 43 36.22 14.09 -3.16
C GLN A 43 35.06 13.36 -2.48
N GLN A 44 34.90 13.53 -1.16
CA GLN A 44 33.79 12.96 -0.39
C GLN A 44 32.44 13.45 -0.88
N ASN A 45 32.30 14.74 -1.21
CA ASN A 45 31.07 15.27 -1.77
C ASN A 45 30.71 14.62 -3.11
N HIS A 46 31.68 14.42 -4.00
CA HIS A 46 31.46 13.73 -5.28
C HIS A 46 31.07 12.25 -5.09
N ILE A 47 31.69 11.55 -4.14
CA ILE A 47 31.34 10.18 -3.77
C ILE A 47 29.90 10.12 -3.22
N LEU A 48 29.53 11.06 -2.35
CA LEU A 48 28.21 11.13 -1.73
C LEU A 48 27.11 11.38 -2.78
N ILE A 49 27.35 12.31 -3.71
CA ILE A 49 26.44 12.58 -4.83
C ILE A 49 26.28 11.34 -5.72
N GLY A 50 27.38 10.68 -6.08
CA GLY A 50 27.35 9.43 -6.86
C GLY A 50 26.60 8.31 -6.14
N ALA A 51 26.76 8.20 -4.82
CA ALA A 51 26.06 7.22 -3.98
C ALA A 51 24.54 7.46 -3.97
N PHE A 52 24.09 8.71 -3.82
CA PHE A 52 22.66 9.04 -3.90
C PHE A 52 22.08 8.68 -5.28
N ILE A 53 22.76 9.05 -6.37
CA ILE A 53 22.29 8.75 -7.74
C ILE A 53 22.16 7.23 -7.94
N THR A 54 23.16 6.46 -7.49
CA THR A 54 23.15 4.98 -7.57
C THR A 54 22.02 4.38 -6.75
N LEU A 55 21.78 4.89 -5.54
CA LEU A 55 20.71 4.45 -4.65
C LEU A 55 19.33 4.69 -5.26
N TYR A 56 19.09 5.88 -5.83
CA TYR A 56 17.83 6.19 -6.50
C TYR A 56 17.59 5.29 -7.72
N GLY A 57 18.63 5.04 -8.52
CA GLY A 57 18.56 4.09 -9.64
C GLY A 57 18.17 2.68 -9.18
N LEU A 58 18.77 2.20 -8.09
CA LEU A 58 18.48 0.88 -7.52
C LEU A 58 17.04 0.77 -6.99
N ILE A 59 16.56 1.78 -6.25
CA ILE A 59 15.19 1.83 -5.74
C ILE A 59 14.18 1.79 -6.90
N MET A 60 14.44 2.53 -7.98
CA MET A 60 13.57 2.54 -9.16
C MET A 60 13.48 1.14 -9.83
N ILE A 61 14.58 0.39 -9.87
CA ILE A 61 14.62 -0.97 -10.41
C ILE A 61 13.80 -1.93 -9.53
N ILE A 62 14.03 -1.90 -8.21
CA ILE A 62 13.36 -2.78 -7.24
C ILE A 62 11.86 -2.50 -7.21
N SER A 63 11.47 -1.22 -7.12
CA SER A 63 10.06 -0.81 -7.06
C SER A 63 9.28 -1.26 -8.31
N SER A 64 9.90 -1.15 -9.50
CA SER A 64 9.29 -1.63 -10.74
C SER A 64 9.08 -3.16 -10.78
N LYS A 65 9.83 -3.95 -10.01
CA LYS A 65 9.60 -5.40 -9.89
C LYS A 65 8.37 -5.70 -9.05
N ASN A 66 8.23 -5.00 -7.92
CA ASN A 66 7.13 -5.20 -6.99
C ASN A 66 5.78 -4.73 -7.55
N GLN A 67 5.75 -3.61 -8.28
CA GLN A 67 4.50 -3.14 -8.92
C GLN A 67 3.96 -4.12 -9.96
N ARG A 68 4.83 -4.75 -10.77
CA ARG A 68 4.37 -5.76 -11.75
C ARG A 68 3.87 -7.04 -11.09
N LEU A 69 4.45 -7.45 -9.96
CA LEU A 69 3.94 -8.58 -9.19
C LEU A 69 2.57 -8.26 -8.60
N LEU A 70 2.41 -7.09 -7.97
CA LEU A 70 1.13 -6.62 -7.46
C LEU A 70 0.07 -6.52 -8.57
N GLU A 71 0.39 -5.93 -9.72
CA GLU A 71 -0.52 -5.91 -10.86
C GLU A 71 -0.84 -7.32 -11.38
N SER A 72 0.13 -8.22 -11.43
CA SER A 72 -0.10 -9.59 -11.90
C SER A 72 -0.98 -10.39 -10.93
N ILE A 73 -0.79 -10.23 -9.62
CA ILE A 73 -1.58 -10.88 -8.58
C ILE A 73 -2.99 -10.26 -8.57
N TYR A 74 -3.11 -8.94 -8.64
CA TYR A 74 -4.39 -8.23 -8.73
C TYR A 74 -5.17 -8.63 -9.99
N LYS A 75 -4.51 -8.66 -11.17
CA LYS A 75 -5.14 -9.07 -12.44
C LYS A 75 -5.55 -10.53 -12.42
N ARG A 76 -4.76 -11.41 -11.80
CA ARG A 76 -5.10 -12.84 -11.65
C ARG A 76 -6.32 -13.01 -10.74
N HIS A 77 -6.33 -12.34 -9.58
CA HIS A 77 -7.46 -12.38 -8.66
C HIS A 77 -8.74 -11.79 -9.28
N ASN A 78 -8.64 -10.68 -10.03
CA ASN A 78 -9.77 -10.10 -10.75
C ASN A 78 -10.24 -10.98 -11.94
N LYS A 79 -9.33 -11.66 -12.63
CA LYS A 79 -9.67 -12.62 -13.70
C LYS A 79 -10.38 -13.86 -13.14
N ASP A 80 -9.94 -14.35 -11.98
CA ASP A 80 -10.62 -15.47 -11.30
C ASP A 80 -12.01 -15.04 -10.80
N ILE A 81 -12.16 -13.81 -10.30
CA ILE A 81 -13.48 -13.24 -9.92
C ILE A 81 -14.39 -13.03 -11.15
N SER A 82 -13.85 -12.56 -12.28
CA SER A 82 -14.65 -12.34 -13.51
C SER A 82 -14.96 -13.63 -14.26
N GLY A 83 -14.07 -14.62 -14.24
CA GLY A 83 -14.33 -15.99 -14.73
C GLY A 83 -15.40 -16.69 -13.90
N LEU A 84 -15.37 -16.53 -12.57
CA LEU A 84 -16.42 -17.03 -11.67
C LEU A 84 -17.79 -16.36 -11.91
N ASN A 85 -17.80 -15.12 -12.41
CA ASN A 85 -19.03 -14.41 -12.78
C ASN A 85 -19.48 -14.68 -14.23
N SER A 86 -18.60 -15.18 -15.11
CA SER A 86 -18.94 -15.51 -16.49
C SER A 86 -19.56 -16.90 -16.63
N GLU A 87 -19.28 -17.82 -15.71
CA GLU A 87 -19.92 -19.15 -15.64
C GLU A 87 -21.07 -19.23 -14.63
N LYS A 88 -21.62 -18.08 -14.24
CA LYS A 88 -22.95 -17.99 -13.64
C LYS A 88 -23.66 -16.76 -14.18
N THR A 89 -24.14 -16.87 -15.41
CA THR A 89 -25.36 -16.14 -15.83
C THR A 89 -26.55 -16.73 -15.08
N PHE A 90 -26.54 -16.65 -13.74
CA PHE A 90 -27.69 -16.95 -12.92
C PHE A 90 -28.20 -15.62 -12.39
N ILE A 91 -29.25 -15.14 -13.06
CA ILE A 91 -30.14 -14.01 -12.76
C ILE A 91 -29.67 -13.18 -11.56
N ARG A 92 -29.16 -11.98 -11.85
CA ARG A 92 -28.90 -10.93 -10.86
C ARG A 92 -30.24 -10.53 -10.24
N VAL A 93 -30.64 -11.23 -9.17
CA VAL A 93 -31.81 -10.83 -8.39
C VAL A 93 -31.50 -9.46 -7.79
N PRO A 94 -32.39 -8.46 -7.94
CA PRO A 94 -32.18 -7.12 -7.42
C PRO A 94 -31.83 -7.19 -5.92
N ILE A 95 -30.69 -6.62 -5.54
CA ILE A 95 -30.34 -6.43 -4.14
C ILE A 95 -31.48 -5.60 -3.53
N PRO A 96 -32.24 -6.13 -2.55
CA PRO A 96 -33.33 -5.38 -1.96
C PRO A 96 -32.76 -4.09 -1.36
N ASN A 97 -33.42 -2.96 -1.65
CA ASN A 97 -33.16 -1.65 -1.04
C ASN A 97 -33.38 -1.75 0.48
N SER A 98 -32.37 -2.21 1.20
CA SER A 98 -32.36 -2.34 2.65
C SER A 98 -31.96 -1.01 3.27
N ASP A 99 -32.78 -0.49 4.18
CA ASP A 99 -32.46 0.71 4.94
C ASP A 99 -31.23 0.51 5.85
N TYR A 100 -30.95 -0.73 6.28
CA TYR A 100 -29.72 -1.07 7.00
C TYR A 100 -28.47 -0.85 6.16
N LEU A 101 -28.53 -1.20 4.86
CA LEU A 101 -27.41 -0.98 3.94
C LEU A 101 -27.17 0.50 3.68
N LYS A 102 -28.25 1.30 3.57
CA LYS A 102 -28.14 2.76 3.42
C LYS A 102 -27.53 3.40 4.66
N GLN A 103 -27.96 2.98 5.86
CA GLN A 103 -27.40 3.46 7.12
C GLN A 103 -25.93 3.07 7.28
N ALA A 104 -25.57 1.83 6.94
CA ALA A 104 -24.17 1.37 6.97
C ALA A 104 -23.27 2.18 6.03
N ASN A 105 -23.76 2.54 4.84
CA ASN A 105 -23.06 3.39 3.88
C ASN A 105 -22.87 4.84 4.33
N ASN A 106 -23.67 5.31 5.29
CA ASN A 106 -23.57 6.68 5.81
C ASN A 106 -22.49 6.82 6.90
N HIS A 107 -21.85 5.72 7.29
CA HIS A 107 -20.73 5.74 8.23
C HIS A 107 -19.41 5.99 7.50
N HIS A 108 -18.68 7.00 7.97
CA HIS A 108 -17.37 7.35 7.44
C HIS A 108 -16.24 6.89 8.37
N HIS A 109 -15.02 6.81 7.84
CA HIS A 109 -13.84 6.34 8.58
C HIS A 109 -13.61 7.08 9.92
N TYR A 110 -13.88 8.39 9.98
CA TYR A 110 -13.70 9.21 11.18
C TYR A 110 -14.71 8.87 12.30
N ASP A 111 -15.82 8.19 12.01
CA ASP A 111 -16.83 7.81 13.02
C ASP A 111 -16.32 6.76 14.02
N PHE A 112 -15.28 6.03 13.62
CA PHE A 112 -14.72 4.91 14.34
C PHE A 112 -13.50 5.28 15.18
N ILE A 113 -13.05 6.54 15.11
CA ILE A 113 -11.84 7.01 15.77
C ILE A 113 -12.20 8.08 16.82
N ASP A 114 -11.69 7.92 18.03
CA ASP A 114 -11.82 8.90 19.10
C ASP A 114 -10.79 10.03 18.96
N LYS A 115 -10.95 11.11 19.74
CA LYS A 115 -10.00 12.23 19.81
C LYS A 115 -8.57 11.78 20.11
N ASP A 116 -8.42 10.69 20.87
CA ASP A 116 -7.14 10.07 21.22
C ASP A 116 -6.62 9.10 20.15
N SER A 117 -7.19 9.08 18.94
CA SER A 117 -6.85 8.15 17.85
C SER A 117 -7.12 6.66 18.15
N ASN A 118 -7.95 6.36 19.16
CA ASN A 118 -8.33 4.99 19.53
C ASN A 118 -9.61 4.55 18.80
N ILE A 119 -9.73 3.24 18.54
CA ILE A 119 -10.94 2.67 17.93
C ILE A 119 -12.11 2.72 18.92
N ARG A 120 -13.21 3.35 18.52
CA ARG A 120 -14.46 3.42 19.29
C ARG A 120 -15.21 2.09 19.15
N LYS A 121 -14.87 1.11 19.98
CA LYS A 121 -15.49 -0.24 19.98
C LYS A 121 -17.02 -0.21 19.92
N LYS A 122 -17.66 0.73 20.63
CA LYS A 122 -19.13 0.91 20.60
C LYS A 122 -19.66 1.23 19.20
N ARG A 123 -19.01 2.13 18.47
CA ARG A 123 -19.39 2.50 17.09
C ARG A 123 -19.14 1.36 16.11
N VAL A 124 -18.04 0.62 16.30
CA VAL A 124 -17.75 -0.58 15.50
C VAL A 124 -18.83 -1.64 15.71
N ALA A 125 -19.27 -1.87 16.95
CA ALA A 125 -20.35 -2.80 17.26
C ALA A 125 -21.69 -2.37 16.64
N GLU A 126 -22.04 -1.07 16.67
CA GLU A 126 -23.23 -0.52 16.02
C GLU A 126 -23.20 -0.75 14.50
N PHE A 127 -22.06 -0.47 13.85
CA PHE A 127 -21.87 -0.73 12.43
C PHE A 127 -21.96 -2.21 12.08
N CYS A 128 -21.32 -3.08 12.88
CA CYS A 128 -21.39 -4.52 12.66
C CYS A 128 -22.81 -5.06 12.84
N LYS A 129 -23.58 -4.51 13.77
CA LYS A 129 -24.99 -4.85 13.96
C LYS A 129 -25.81 -4.51 12.71
N LEU A 130 -25.59 -3.34 12.11
CA LEU A 130 -26.25 -2.96 10.84
C LEU A 130 -25.88 -3.93 9.70
N CYS A 131 -24.61 -4.31 9.60
CA CYS A 131 -24.15 -5.26 8.59
C CYS A 131 -24.76 -6.66 8.77
N SER A 132 -24.83 -7.15 10.00
CA SER A 132 -25.48 -8.43 10.33
C SER A 132 -26.98 -8.40 10.04
N SER A 133 -27.68 -7.32 10.40
CA SER A 133 -29.10 -7.12 10.07
C SER A 133 -29.35 -7.11 8.56
N TYR A 134 -28.46 -6.50 7.77
CA TYR A 134 -28.54 -6.54 6.31
C TYR A 134 -28.39 -7.96 5.76
N ILE A 135 -27.39 -8.73 6.23
CA ILE A 135 -27.19 -10.12 5.80
C ILE A 135 -28.41 -10.98 6.15
N GLU A 136 -28.97 -10.79 7.35
CA GLU A 136 -30.15 -11.52 7.81
C GLU A 136 -31.39 -11.14 6.99
N GLU A 137 -31.60 -9.87 6.68
CA GLU A 137 -32.71 -9.41 5.84
C GLU A 137 -32.63 -10.02 4.43
N VAL A 138 -31.44 -10.04 3.82
CA VAL A 138 -31.23 -10.69 2.52
C VAL A 138 -31.54 -12.18 2.62
N ASN A 139 -31.12 -12.85 3.69
CA ASN A 139 -31.42 -14.26 3.91
C ASN A 139 -32.94 -14.52 4.10
N ARG A 140 -33.65 -13.67 4.85
CA ARG A 140 -35.11 -13.77 5.04
C ARG A 140 -35.88 -13.56 3.74
N LYS A 141 -35.38 -12.72 2.84
CA LYS A 141 -35.98 -12.44 1.53
C LYS A 141 -35.58 -13.45 0.45
N ASN A 142 -35.01 -14.59 0.83
CA ASN A 142 -34.49 -15.62 -0.09
C ASN A 142 -33.46 -15.08 -1.11
N GLY A 143 -32.77 -13.99 -0.75
CA GLY A 143 -31.74 -13.36 -1.56
C GLY A 143 -30.38 -14.03 -1.40
N ASP A 144 -29.42 -13.63 -2.23
CA ASP A 144 -28.06 -14.18 -2.20
C ASP A 144 -27.28 -13.73 -0.95
N LYS A 145 -27.29 -14.58 0.08
CA LYS A 145 -26.53 -14.39 1.33
C LYS A 145 -25.03 -14.25 1.07
N ALA A 146 -24.47 -14.95 0.09
CA ALA A 146 -23.05 -14.87 -0.23
C ALA A 146 -22.71 -13.53 -0.90
N ALA A 147 -23.59 -12.99 -1.74
CA ALA A 147 -23.46 -11.63 -2.26
C ALA A 147 -23.56 -10.57 -1.14
N ALA A 148 -24.48 -10.75 -0.18
CA ALA A 148 -24.60 -9.84 0.95
C ALA A 148 -23.33 -9.82 1.82
N LYS A 149 -22.79 -11.00 2.15
CA LYS A 149 -21.51 -11.15 2.87
C LYS A 149 -20.35 -10.47 2.13
N ARG A 150 -20.22 -10.71 0.82
CA ARG A 150 -19.19 -10.06 -0.03
C ARG A 150 -19.31 -8.53 0.00
N LYS A 151 -20.54 -8.00 -0.02
CA LYS A 151 -20.79 -6.56 0.04
C LYS A 151 -20.38 -5.96 1.39
N VAL A 152 -20.67 -6.65 2.49
CA VAL A 152 -20.23 -6.25 3.84
C VAL A 152 -18.70 -6.26 3.96
N ILE A 153 -18.02 -7.32 3.47
CA ILE A 153 -16.56 -7.38 3.43
C ILE A 153 -15.98 -6.18 2.68
N SER A 154 -16.54 -5.85 1.51
CA SER A 154 -16.09 -4.71 0.71
C SER A 154 -16.23 -3.38 1.46
N MET A 155 -17.27 -3.20 2.28
CA MET A 155 -17.41 -1.98 3.11
C MET A 155 -16.38 -1.93 4.22
N ILE A 156 -16.16 -3.05 4.92
CA ILE A 156 -15.15 -3.17 5.96
C ILE A 156 -13.77 -2.84 5.40
N ASP A 157 -13.44 -3.36 4.21
CA ASP A 157 -12.17 -3.08 3.54
C ASP A 157 -12.04 -1.62 3.11
N MET A 158 -13.12 -1.00 2.61
CA MET A 158 -13.11 0.41 2.24
C MET A 158 -12.84 1.31 3.45
N ILE A 159 -13.56 1.10 4.56
CA ILE A 159 -13.32 1.83 5.81
C ILE A 159 -11.91 1.57 6.34
N SER A 160 -11.45 0.32 6.29
CA SER A 160 -10.11 -0.09 6.72
C SER A 160 -9.00 0.60 5.94
N SER A 161 -9.18 0.84 4.65
CA SER A 161 -8.16 1.46 3.77
C SER A 161 -7.87 2.93 4.11
N HIS A 162 -8.82 3.60 4.78
CA HIS A 162 -8.67 4.97 5.24
C HIS A 162 -8.12 5.09 6.67
N LEU A 163 -7.96 3.97 7.38
CA LEU A 163 -7.41 3.92 8.74
C LEU A 163 -5.88 3.76 8.73
N LYS A 164 -5.22 4.16 9.81
CA LYS A 164 -3.80 3.83 10.03
C LYS A 164 -3.63 2.32 10.16
N GLU A 165 -2.47 1.78 9.82
CA GLU A 165 -2.24 0.32 9.77
C GLU A 165 -2.60 -0.40 11.08
N THR A 166 -2.26 0.17 12.24
CA THR A 166 -2.60 -0.38 13.56
C THR A 166 -4.12 -0.37 13.81
N GLN A 167 -4.79 0.74 13.48
CA GLN A 167 -6.24 0.91 13.61
C GLN A 167 -7.01 -0.01 12.65
N SER A 168 -6.50 -0.20 11.43
CA SER A 168 -7.08 -1.10 10.42
C SER A 168 -7.08 -2.55 10.91
N LYS A 169 -5.94 -3.01 11.47
CA LYS A 169 -5.83 -4.36 12.04
C LYS A 169 -6.79 -4.58 13.21
N GLU A 170 -6.89 -3.60 14.13
CA GLU A 170 -7.82 -3.67 15.26
C GLU A 170 -9.29 -3.63 14.82
N PHE A 171 -9.64 -2.76 13.87
CA PHE A 171 -10.97 -2.64 13.30
C PHE A 171 -11.42 -3.95 12.63
N LYS A 172 -10.58 -4.53 11.75
CA LYS A 172 -10.89 -5.80 11.08
C LYS A 172 -11.12 -6.92 12.08
N LYS A 173 -10.27 -7.04 13.11
CA LYS A 173 -10.41 -8.05 14.17
C LYS A 173 -11.72 -7.90 14.94
N LEU A 174 -12.15 -6.67 15.22
CA LEU A 174 -13.45 -6.41 15.85
C LEU A 174 -14.61 -6.79 14.92
N CYS A 175 -14.53 -6.45 13.62
CA CYS A 175 -15.56 -6.83 12.66
C CYS A 175 -15.70 -8.35 12.50
N GLU A 176 -14.58 -9.08 12.45
CA GLU A 176 -14.57 -10.56 12.43
C GLU A 176 -15.19 -11.17 13.70
N PHE A 177 -15.02 -10.52 14.85
CA PHE A 177 -15.65 -10.96 16.10
C PHE A 177 -17.17 -10.78 16.09
N TYR A 178 -17.67 -9.65 15.56
CA TYR A 178 -19.10 -9.33 15.58
C TYR A 178 -19.89 -9.92 14.41
N ILE A 179 -19.24 -10.20 13.29
CA ILE A 179 -19.87 -10.74 12.09
C ILE A 179 -19.17 -12.07 11.75
N PRO A 180 -19.81 -13.22 12.04
CA PRO A 180 -19.31 -14.51 11.57
C PRO A 180 -19.53 -14.61 10.06
N LEU A 181 -18.60 -14.03 9.31
CA LEU A 181 -18.54 -13.99 7.86
C LEU A 181 -18.13 -15.33 7.28
#